data_AF-A0A1V5QW83-F1
#
_entry.id   AF-A0A1V5QW83-F1
#
_cell.length_a   1.000
_cell.length_b   1.000
_cell.length_c   1.000
_cell.angle_alpha   90.00
_cell.angle_beta   90.00
_cell.angle_gamma   90.00
#
_symmetry.space_group_name_H-M   'P 1'
#
loop_
_entity.id
_entity.type
_entity.pdbx_description
1 polymer ?
#
loop_
_entity_poly.entity_id
_entity_poly.type
_entity_poly.pdbx_seq_one_letter_code
_entity_poly.pdbx_strand_id
1 'polypeptide(L)'
;MKLNIDYFGHEVDAIDHRKFLILRAYYGGDKGWSMEARFWALNCLIGRADNCKLNLSLKGEKARVARALELSLQDLDAFILVLKDEAELIHCDDGVVWTDKTQEDLDRALKVRQEVKNRRNKNVGRQSADNSQMSADNSQMSADKNHQCNAMQCNTIQGKARQAEALPPAAAAVVTTQEVAKALETCSFASRLTTGDHEVIAQRLSSLKMPIDFVRYCVDRTKEAKPESPGGFLRSALYGNAGFTDYPQAYLEASTTKPQTSSRPAAPKLCEHCKTPLKIITDEAVCPECGAAWYWDEDWQSWEQSEETWQGFDAGAGLDALRAKAGEQKQSPDKQAVKQTA
;
A
#
# COMPACT_ATOMS: atom_id res chain seq x y z
N MET A 1 19.68 -2.31 4.46
CA MET A 1 18.80 -2.37 3.26
C MET A 1 19.68 -2.63 2.07
N LYS A 2 19.25 -3.46 1.12
CA LYS A 2 19.99 -3.70 -0.12
C LYS A 2 19.96 -2.44 -1.00
N LEU A 3 21.00 -2.24 -1.80
CA LEU A 3 21.05 -1.21 -2.85
C LEU A 3 20.46 -1.79 -4.13
N ASN A 4 19.14 -1.94 -4.15
CA ASN A 4 18.40 -2.50 -5.27
C ASN A 4 17.45 -1.44 -5.88
N ILE A 5 16.77 -1.83 -6.95
CA ILE A 5 15.69 -1.04 -7.57
C ILE A 5 14.40 -1.85 -7.59
N ASP A 6 13.27 -1.15 -7.45
CA ASP A 6 11.93 -1.75 -7.54
C ASP A 6 11.41 -1.73 -8.99
N TYR A 7 11.99 -0.86 -9.83
CA TYR A 7 11.58 -0.65 -11.21
C TYR A 7 12.83 -0.39 -12.07
N PHE A 8 12.82 -0.87 -13.31
CA PHE A 8 13.77 -0.48 -14.35
C PHE A 8 12.98 -0.07 -15.60
N GLY A 9 13.55 0.83 -16.40
CA GLY A 9 12.92 1.26 -17.65
C GLY A 9 13.03 0.20 -18.75
N HIS A 10 12.05 0.17 -19.64
CA HIS A 10 12.09 -0.61 -20.88
C HIS A 10 11.99 0.36 -22.07
N GLU A 11 12.80 0.16 -23.10
CA GLU A 11 12.74 0.98 -24.32
C GLU A 11 11.55 0.54 -25.18
N VAL A 12 10.73 1.51 -25.64
CA VAL A 12 9.55 1.20 -26.46
C VAL A 12 9.95 0.45 -27.74
N ASP A 13 11.12 0.80 -28.29
CA ASP A 13 11.65 0.22 -29.52
C ASP A 13 12.52 -1.03 -29.29
N ALA A 14 12.47 -1.63 -28.10
CA ALA A 14 13.22 -2.86 -27.82
C ALA A 14 12.86 -4.01 -28.77
N ILE A 15 11.65 -3.97 -29.35
CA ILE A 15 11.23 -4.93 -30.38
C ILE A 15 12.17 -4.94 -31.58
N ASP A 16 12.68 -3.78 -32.01
CA ASP A 16 13.57 -3.68 -33.19
C ASP A 16 15.04 -3.50 -32.81
N HIS A 17 15.35 -3.52 -31.51
CA HIS A 17 16.71 -3.36 -31.04
C HIS A 17 17.56 -4.58 -31.44
N ARG A 18 18.72 -4.32 -32.07
CA ARG A 18 19.63 -5.33 -32.64
C ARG A 18 19.89 -6.50 -31.70
N LYS A 19 20.13 -6.23 -30.41
CA LYS A 19 20.43 -7.25 -29.39
C LYS A 19 19.28 -8.25 -29.19
N PHE A 20 18.03 -7.78 -29.18
CA PHE A 20 16.86 -8.65 -29.08
C PHE A 20 16.58 -9.41 -30.37
N LEU A 21 16.83 -8.78 -31.53
CA LEU A 21 16.76 -9.47 -32.81
C LEU A 21 17.76 -10.64 -32.88
N ILE A 22 19.01 -10.43 -32.42
CA ILE A 22 20.01 -11.50 -32.34
C ILE A 22 19.55 -12.61 -31.41
N LEU A 23 19.08 -12.28 -30.21
CA LEU A 23 18.59 -13.28 -29.24
C LEU A 23 17.46 -14.14 -29.85
N ARG A 24 16.46 -13.50 -30.45
CA ARG A 24 15.33 -14.21 -31.07
C ARG A 24 15.77 -15.04 -32.26
N ALA A 25 16.69 -14.55 -33.08
CA ALA A 25 17.24 -15.28 -34.22
C ALA A 25 18.09 -16.48 -33.80
N TYR A 26 18.89 -16.36 -32.74
CA TYR A 26 19.75 -17.43 -32.22
C TYR A 26 18.94 -18.65 -31.79
N TYR A 27 17.87 -18.43 -31.02
CA TYR A 27 17.01 -19.52 -30.55
C TYR A 27 15.98 -19.97 -31.58
N GLY A 28 15.57 -19.06 -32.49
CA GLY A 28 14.67 -19.33 -33.60
C GLY A 28 13.25 -19.77 -33.19
N GLY A 29 12.36 -19.80 -34.19
CA GLY A 29 10.98 -20.29 -34.07
C GLY A 29 10.22 -19.74 -32.87
N ASP A 30 9.43 -20.60 -32.21
CA ASP A 30 8.63 -20.24 -31.03
C ASP A 30 9.49 -19.94 -29.78
N LYS A 31 10.75 -20.38 -29.77
CA LYS A 31 11.64 -20.22 -28.62
C LYS A 31 12.24 -18.83 -28.52
N GLY A 32 12.42 -18.11 -29.63
CA GLY A 32 13.00 -16.77 -29.62
C GLY A 32 12.29 -15.82 -28.66
N TRP A 33 10.96 -15.71 -28.77
CA TRP A 33 10.14 -14.89 -27.88
C TRP A 33 10.15 -15.36 -26.43
N SER A 34 10.14 -16.68 -26.21
CA SER A 34 10.24 -17.26 -24.86
C SER A 34 11.58 -16.90 -24.19
N MET A 35 12.68 -16.91 -24.94
CA MET A 35 14.00 -16.56 -24.40
C MET A 35 14.15 -15.06 -24.13
N GLU A 36 13.50 -14.21 -24.93
CA GLU A 36 13.38 -12.78 -24.59
C GLU A 36 12.58 -12.54 -23.31
N ALA A 37 11.44 -13.22 -23.14
CA ALA A 37 10.67 -13.13 -21.89
C ALA A 37 11.51 -13.59 -20.68
N ARG A 38 12.31 -14.64 -20.84
CA ARG A 38 13.28 -15.10 -19.82
C ARG A 38 14.38 -14.08 -19.54
N PHE A 39 14.85 -13.34 -20.56
CA PHE A 39 15.77 -12.23 -20.34
C PHE A 39 15.14 -11.15 -19.47
N TRP A 40 13.89 -10.75 -19.75
CA TRP A 40 13.21 -9.73 -18.95
C TRP A 40 12.99 -10.20 -17.50
N ALA A 41 12.62 -11.47 -17.31
CA ALA A 41 12.56 -12.08 -15.99
C ALA A 41 13.92 -12.09 -15.27
N LEU A 42 15.01 -12.40 -15.98
CA LEU A 42 16.37 -12.30 -15.45
C LEU A 42 16.70 -10.85 -15.03
N ASN A 43 16.31 -9.86 -15.83
CA ASN A 43 16.54 -8.45 -15.53
C ASN A 43 15.79 -8.01 -14.25
N CYS A 44 14.58 -8.53 -14.01
CA CYS A 44 13.88 -8.37 -12.73
C CYS A 44 14.65 -8.99 -11.55
N LEU A 45 15.26 -10.17 -11.73
CA LEU A 45 16.07 -10.82 -10.71
C LEU A 45 17.35 -10.04 -10.41
N ILE A 46 17.98 -9.47 -11.44
CA ILE A 46 19.14 -8.57 -11.32
C ILE A 46 18.75 -7.31 -10.55
N GLY A 47 17.66 -6.63 -10.93
CA GLY A 47 17.21 -5.39 -10.26
C GLY A 47 16.91 -5.57 -8.77
N ARG A 48 16.45 -6.78 -8.36
CA ARG A 48 16.22 -7.14 -6.95
C ARG A 48 17.48 -7.53 -6.18
N ALA A 49 18.57 -7.84 -6.89
CA ALA A 49 19.84 -8.18 -6.26
C ALA A 49 20.50 -6.95 -5.64
N ASP A 50 21.44 -7.17 -4.72
CA ASP A 50 22.18 -6.07 -4.12
C ASP A 50 23.11 -5.43 -5.17
N ASN A 51 23.17 -4.10 -5.20
CA ASN A 51 23.82 -3.29 -6.23
C ASN A 51 23.38 -3.62 -7.67
N CYS A 52 22.17 -4.17 -7.84
CA CYS A 52 21.69 -4.69 -9.12
C CYS A 52 22.70 -5.64 -9.79
N LYS A 53 23.38 -6.47 -8.99
CA LYS A 53 24.39 -7.44 -9.42
C LYS A 53 24.03 -8.81 -8.87
N LEU A 54 23.76 -9.75 -9.78
CA LEU A 54 23.31 -11.09 -9.45
C LEU A 54 24.49 -12.07 -9.50
N ASN A 55 24.86 -12.66 -8.36
CA ASN A 55 26.01 -13.56 -8.30
C ASN A 55 25.59 -15.03 -8.52
N LEU A 56 25.79 -15.53 -9.75
CA LEU A 56 25.52 -16.90 -10.18
C LEU A 56 26.67 -17.87 -9.85
N SER A 57 27.82 -17.41 -9.35
CA SER A 57 28.86 -18.33 -8.83
C SER A 57 28.38 -19.10 -7.59
N LEU A 58 27.40 -18.54 -6.87
CA LEU A 58 26.78 -19.17 -5.70
C LEU A 58 25.78 -20.22 -6.16
N LYS A 59 26.08 -21.51 -5.92
CA LYS A 59 25.25 -22.66 -6.35
C LYS A 59 23.76 -22.52 -5.99
N GLY A 60 23.46 -22.04 -4.77
CA GLY A 60 22.09 -21.83 -4.31
C GLY A 60 21.36 -20.73 -5.09
N GLU A 61 22.06 -19.62 -5.37
CA GLU A 61 21.50 -18.51 -6.15
C GLU A 61 21.30 -18.91 -7.62
N LYS A 62 22.27 -19.64 -8.19
CA LYS A 62 22.16 -20.22 -9.53
C LYS A 62 20.96 -21.15 -9.66
N ALA A 63 20.74 -22.05 -8.69
CA ALA A 63 19.58 -22.93 -8.68
C ALA A 63 18.25 -22.17 -8.56
N ARG A 64 18.21 -21.13 -7.72
CA ARG A 64 17.04 -20.24 -7.59
C ARG A 64 16.70 -19.55 -8.90
N VAL A 65 17.71 -19.02 -9.59
CA VAL A 65 17.56 -18.33 -10.88
C VAL A 65 17.14 -19.30 -11.98
N ALA A 66 17.78 -20.47 -12.08
CA ALA A 66 17.42 -21.50 -13.04
C ALA A 66 15.95 -21.90 -12.91
N ARG A 67 15.49 -22.15 -11.67
CA ARG A 67 14.08 -22.46 -11.38
C ARG A 67 13.15 -21.31 -11.77
N ALA A 68 13.51 -20.06 -11.46
CA ALA A 68 12.68 -18.90 -11.75
C ALA A 68 12.55 -18.63 -13.26
N LEU A 69 13.54 -19.02 -14.06
CA LEU A 69 13.53 -18.87 -15.52
C LEU A 69 13.03 -20.13 -16.24
N GLU A 70 12.67 -21.18 -15.50
CA GLU A 70 12.28 -22.49 -16.03
C GLU A 70 13.34 -23.10 -16.96
N LEU A 71 14.61 -22.99 -16.54
CA LEU A 71 15.77 -23.55 -17.23
C LEU A 71 16.42 -24.63 -16.36
N SER A 72 17.01 -25.64 -16.99
CA SER A 72 17.96 -26.50 -16.29
C SER A 72 19.22 -25.71 -15.92
N LEU A 73 20.05 -26.22 -15.00
CA LEU A 73 21.31 -25.56 -14.67
C LEU A 73 22.25 -25.42 -15.88
N GLN A 74 22.22 -26.41 -16.78
CA GLN A 74 23.01 -26.41 -18.01
C GLN A 74 22.46 -25.41 -19.03
N ASP A 75 21.13 -25.36 -19.19
CA ASP A 75 20.49 -24.40 -20.09
C ASP A 75 20.66 -22.97 -19.58
N LEU A 76 20.70 -22.75 -18.26
CA LEU A 76 21.01 -21.45 -17.69
C LEU A 76 22.43 -21.02 -18.07
N ASP A 77 23.43 -21.90 -17.96
CA ASP A 77 24.80 -21.57 -18.35
C ASP A 77 24.89 -21.20 -19.84
N ALA A 78 24.27 -22.01 -20.70
CA ALA A 78 24.19 -21.72 -22.13
C ALA A 78 23.46 -20.40 -22.40
N PHE A 79 22.37 -20.13 -21.69
CA PHE A 79 21.60 -18.90 -21.84
C PHE A 79 22.39 -17.66 -21.45
N ILE A 80 23.11 -17.71 -20.32
CA ILE A 80 23.98 -16.61 -19.88
C ILE A 80 25.10 -16.35 -20.89
N LEU A 81 25.70 -17.40 -21.48
CA LEU A 81 26.70 -17.25 -22.53
C LEU A 81 26.13 -16.57 -23.77
N VAL A 82 24.95 -16.99 -24.26
CA VAL A 82 24.31 -16.35 -25.42
C VAL A 82 23.97 -14.89 -25.14
N LEU A 83 23.43 -14.59 -23.97
CA LEU A 83 23.11 -13.21 -23.58
C LEU A 83 24.35 -12.33 -23.51
N LYS A 84 25.50 -12.87 -23.08
CA LYS A 84 26.77 -12.14 -22.94
C LYS A 84 27.47 -11.97 -24.28
N ASP A 85 27.75 -13.09 -24.96
CA ASP A 85 28.71 -13.16 -26.05
C ASP A 85 28.07 -12.91 -27.42
N GLU A 86 26.82 -13.37 -27.61
CA GLU A 86 26.13 -13.25 -28.91
C GLU A 86 25.23 -12.01 -28.96
N ALA A 87 24.34 -11.88 -27.97
CA ALA A 87 23.35 -10.80 -27.94
C ALA A 87 23.85 -9.53 -27.24
N GLU A 88 24.94 -9.61 -26.47
CA GLU A 88 25.50 -8.48 -25.70
C GLU A 88 24.47 -7.78 -24.78
N LEU A 89 23.45 -8.52 -24.31
CA LEU A 89 22.35 -8.02 -23.50
C LEU A 89 22.72 -7.89 -22.01
N ILE A 90 23.73 -8.63 -21.57
CA ILE A 90 24.19 -8.64 -20.18
C ILE A 90 25.72 -8.50 -20.13
N HIS A 91 26.21 -8.01 -18.99
CA HIS A 91 27.59 -8.19 -18.57
C HIS A 91 27.66 -9.36 -17.60
N CYS A 92 28.74 -10.14 -17.68
CA CYS A 92 28.98 -11.25 -16.77
C CYS A 92 30.48 -11.45 -16.55
N ASP A 93 30.94 -11.09 -15.35
CA ASP A 93 32.33 -11.23 -14.91
C ASP A 93 32.38 -12.04 -13.60
N ASP A 94 33.23 -13.06 -13.55
CA ASP A 94 33.37 -13.98 -12.40
C ASP A 94 32.03 -14.54 -11.87
N GLY A 95 31.08 -14.78 -12.78
CA GLY A 95 29.74 -15.26 -12.45
C GLY A 95 28.80 -14.21 -11.86
N VAL A 96 29.19 -12.94 -11.81
CA VAL A 96 28.34 -11.82 -11.43
C VAL A 96 27.71 -11.22 -12.69
N VAL A 97 26.39 -11.17 -12.74
CA VAL A 97 25.61 -10.71 -13.90
C VAL A 97 24.93 -9.38 -13.62
N TRP A 98 24.99 -8.46 -14.57
CA TRP A 98 24.24 -7.19 -14.55
C TRP A 98 23.93 -6.68 -15.97
N THR A 99 23.13 -5.62 -16.07
CA THR A 99 22.83 -4.94 -17.34
C THR A 99 23.10 -3.45 -17.21
N ASP A 100 23.48 -2.79 -18.31
CA ASP A 100 23.64 -1.33 -18.33
C ASP A 100 22.38 -0.64 -17.79
N LYS A 101 21.20 -1.12 -18.23
CA LYS A 101 19.93 -0.52 -17.86
C LYS A 101 19.68 -0.55 -16.34
N THR A 102 19.91 -1.69 -15.70
CA THR A 102 19.72 -1.81 -14.25
C THR A 102 20.74 -1.01 -13.46
N GLN A 103 21.98 -0.86 -13.97
CA GLN A 103 22.99 0.00 -13.35
C GLN A 103 22.64 1.49 -13.49
N GLU A 104 22.20 1.95 -14.66
CA GLU A 104 21.74 3.32 -14.85
C GLU A 104 20.53 3.66 -13.95
N ASP A 105 19.56 2.75 -13.86
CA ASP A 105 18.38 2.92 -13.00
C ASP A 105 18.77 2.92 -11.52
N LEU A 106 19.74 2.10 -11.13
CA LEU A 106 20.31 2.14 -9.79
C LEU A 106 20.97 3.50 -9.50
N ASP A 107 21.79 4.02 -10.42
CA ASP A 107 22.43 5.33 -10.25
C ASP A 107 21.41 6.45 -10.13
N ARG A 108 20.34 6.42 -10.94
CA ARG A 108 19.21 7.35 -10.82
C ARG A 108 18.56 7.23 -9.44
N ALA A 109 18.26 6.01 -8.99
CA ALA A 109 17.65 5.77 -7.68
C ALA A 109 18.56 6.23 -6.52
N LEU A 110 19.88 6.00 -6.61
CA LEU A 110 20.85 6.43 -5.62
C LEU A 110 20.94 7.96 -5.53
N LYS A 111 20.93 8.67 -6.67
CA LYS A 111 20.87 10.14 -6.70
C LYS A 111 19.62 10.65 -5.98
N VAL A 112 18.46 10.10 -6.29
CA VAL A 112 17.19 10.47 -5.63
C VAL A 112 17.24 10.20 -4.12
N ARG A 113 17.73 9.02 -3.70
CA ARG A 113 17.90 8.67 -2.28
C ARG A 113 18.83 9.65 -1.56
N GLN A 114 19.93 10.04 -2.21
CA GLN A 114 20.88 10.99 -1.65
C GLN A 114 20.29 12.40 -1.54
N GLU A 115 19.53 12.85 -2.54
CA GLU A 115 18.81 14.12 -2.48
C GLU A 115 17.80 14.16 -1.34
N VAL A 116 17.02 13.09 -1.16
CA VAL A 116 16.08 12.95 -0.04
C VAL A 116 16.81 13.02 1.30
N LYS A 117 17.95 12.32 1.43
CA LYS A 117 18.80 12.37 2.64
C LYS A 117 19.32 13.79 2.90
N ASN A 118 19.80 14.48 1.87
CA ASN A 118 20.28 15.86 1.97
C ASN A 118 19.16 16.82 2.38
N ARG A 119 17.94 16.68 1.83
CA ARG A 119 16.77 17.48 2.23
C ARG A 119 16.39 17.23 3.68
N ARG A 120 16.39 15.96 4.13
CA ARG A 120 16.15 15.61 5.53
C ARG A 120 17.17 16.26 6.46
N ASN A 121 18.45 16.19 6.13
CA ASN A 121 19.52 16.79 6.94
C ASN A 121 19.41 18.32 7.02
N LYS A 122 19.07 19.00 5.90
CA LYS A 122 18.83 20.45 5.90
C LYS A 122 17.65 20.85 6.81
N ASN A 123 16.59 20.05 6.83
CA ASN A 123 15.42 20.32 7.68
C ASN A 123 15.70 20.08 9.17
N VAL A 124 16.53 19.09 9.51
CA VAL A 124 16.97 18.86 10.91
C VAL A 124 17.88 20.00 11.40
N GLY A 125 18.75 20.53 10.54
CA GLY A 125 19.56 21.71 10.86
C GLY A 125 18.73 22.98 11.10
N ARG A 126 17.66 23.20 10.30
CA ARG A 126 16.72 24.32 10.51
C ARG A 126 15.91 24.19 11.80
N GLN A 127 15.44 22.98 12.14
CA GLN A 127 14.75 22.75 13.42
C GLN A 127 15.63 23.00 14.64
N SER A 128 16.95 22.75 14.53
CA SER A 128 17.90 23.02 15.61
C SER A 128 18.20 24.53 15.77
N ALA A 129 18.16 25.29 14.67
CA ALA A 129 18.30 26.75 14.69
C ALA A 129 17.03 27.44 15.24
N ASP A 130 15.83 27.00 14.82
CA ASP A 130 14.57 27.54 15.34
C ASP A 130 14.37 27.25 16.84
N ASN A 131 14.84 26.10 17.35
CA ASN A 131 14.82 25.83 18.79
C ASN A 131 15.77 26.72 19.59
N SER A 132 16.88 27.18 18.99
CA SER A 132 17.81 28.11 19.64
C SER A 132 17.21 29.52 19.71
N GLN A 133 16.35 29.88 18.74
CA GLN A 133 15.67 31.17 18.70
C GLN A 133 14.44 31.21 19.62
N MET A 134 13.65 30.12 19.69
CA MET A 134 12.56 29.96 20.66
C MET A 134 13.02 29.94 22.13
N SER A 135 14.29 29.56 22.39
CA SER A 135 14.86 29.56 23.75
C SER A 135 15.24 30.98 24.22
N ALA A 136 15.53 31.89 23.29
CA ALA A 136 15.83 33.29 23.61
C ALA A 136 14.53 34.09 23.86
N ASP A 137 13.49 33.86 23.05
CA ASP A 137 12.21 34.59 23.19
C ASP A 137 11.42 34.19 24.44
N ASN A 138 11.61 32.96 24.96
CA ASN A 138 10.92 32.50 26.18
C ASN A 138 11.51 33.10 27.48
N SER A 139 12.65 33.79 27.40
CA SER A 139 13.20 34.56 28.53
C SER A 139 12.71 36.01 28.57
N GLN A 140 11.98 36.47 27.55
CA GLN A 140 11.44 37.84 27.48
C GLN A 140 9.94 37.94 27.76
N MET A 141 9.21 36.82 27.85
CA MET A 141 7.74 36.82 28.00
C MET A 141 7.22 36.64 29.44
N SER A 142 8.08 36.71 30.46
CA SER A 142 7.68 36.67 31.88
C SER A 142 7.41 38.05 32.51
N ALA A 143 7.54 39.14 31.74
CA ALA A 143 7.16 40.48 32.15
C ALA A 143 6.13 41.05 31.16
N ASP A 144 4.86 40.92 31.52
CA ASP A 144 3.73 41.82 31.16
C ASP A 144 2.42 41.03 31.00
N LYS A 145 1.90 40.60 32.15
CA LYS A 145 0.45 40.45 32.32
C LYS A 145 -0.12 41.84 32.58
N ASN A 146 -0.92 42.40 31.67
CA ASN A 146 -2.25 42.90 32.00
C ASN A 146 -3.02 43.48 30.80
N HIS A 147 -4.36 43.31 30.87
CA HIS A 147 -5.40 44.03 30.11
C HIS A 147 -5.66 43.50 28.68
N GLN A 148 -6.88 43.25 28.20
CA GLN A 148 -8.25 43.36 28.71
C GLN A 148 -9.16 42.68 27.65
N CYS A 149 -10.25 42.03 28.06
CA CYS A 149 -11.31 41.56 27.16
C CYS A 149 -12.12 42.73 26.59
N ASN A 150 -12.50 42.71 25.29
CA ASN A 150 -13.90 42.54 24.85
C ASN A 150 -14.13 42.89 23.36
N ALA A 151 -15.06 42.10 22.80
CA ALA A 151 -16.12 42.48 21.86
C ALA A 151 -15.82 42.79 20.37
N MET A 152 -16.52 42.00 19.55
CA MET A 152 -17.35 42.38 18.40
C MET A 152 -16.71 42.82 17.06
N GLN A 153 -17.18 42.07 16.05
CA GLN A 153 -17.70 42.49 14.75
C GLN A 153 -16.78 42.48 13.50
N CYS A 154 -17.29 41.70 12.54
CA CYS A 154 -17.07 41.72 11.11
C CYS A 154 -17.13 43.14 10.50
N ASN A 155 -16.30 43.43 9.50
CA ASN A 155 -16.64 43.42 8.06
C ASN A 155 -15.71 44.31 7.21
N THR A 156 -15.46 43.82 5.97
CA THR A 156 -15.13 44.56 4.73
C THR A 156 -13.73 45.20 4.65
N ILE A 157 -12.94 44.95 3.59
CA ILE A 157 -12.80 45.77 2.35
C ILE A 157 -12.08 44.88 1.30
N GLN A 158 -12.76 44.44 0.23
CA GLN A 158 -12.69 44.95 -1.16
C GLN A 158 -11.29 45.33 -1.71
N GLY A 159 -10.83 44.57 -2.71
CA GLY A 159 -9.81 44.98 -3.68
C GLY A 159 -9.99 44.22 -5.00
N LYS A 160 -10.48 44.91 -6.04
CA LYS A 160 -10.83 44.42 -7.38
C LYS A 160 -9.60 44.15 -8.27
N ALA A 161 -9.68 43.13 -9.12
CA ALA A 161 -9.26 43.22 -10.53
C ALA A 161 -10.12 42.25 -11.39
N ARG A 162 -10.88 42.82 -12.34
CA ARG A 162 -11.48 42.14 -13.52
C ARG A 162 -10.37 42.05 -14.59
N GLN A 163 -10.33 41.18 -15.61
CA GLN A 163 -11.27 40.54 -16.53
C GLN A 163 -10.58 39.22 -17.01
N ALA A 164 -11.24 38.17 -17.48
CA ALA A 164 -11.95 38.11 -18.75
C ALA A 164 -12.94 36.94 -18.78
N GLU A 165 -14.14 37.22 -19.27
CA GLU A 165 -15.14 36.24 -19.66
C GLU A 165 -14.68 35.51 -20.93
N ALA A 166 -14.57 34.18 -20.81
CA ALA A 166 -14.83 33.25 -21.89
C ALA A 166 -15.70 32.15 -21.28
N LEU A 167 -17.00 32.13 -21.61
CA LEU A 167 -17.83 30.94 -21.44
C LEU A 167 -17.24 29.81 -22.30
N PRO A 168 -17.09 28.58 -21.79
CA PRO A 168 -17.85 27.47 -22.38
C PRO A 168 -18.19 26.37 -21.32
N PRO A 169 -18.58 25.13 -21.68
CA PRO A 169 -19.95 24.64 -21.61
C PRO A 169 -20.14 23.49 -20.59
N ALA A 170 -21.40 23.15 -20.31
CA ALA A 170 -21.89 21.89 -19.71
C ALA A 170 -21.17 21.38 -18.43
N ALA A 171 -21.85 21.55 -17.29
CA ALA A 171 -21.48 21.08 -15.96
C ALA A 171 -20.95 19.64 -15.91
N ALA A 172 -19.63 19.49 -15.80
CA ALA A 172 -19.03 18.42 -15.01
C ALA A 172 -18.83 18.98 -13.60
N ALA A 173 -19.21 18.24 -12.56
CA ALA A 173 -18.99 18.65 -11.18
C ALA A 173 -17.49 18.81 -10.91
N VAL A 174 -17.01 20.05 -10.94
CA VAL A 174 -15.60 20.40 -10.69
C VAL A 174 -15.38 20.35 -9.18
N VAL A 175 -14.49 19.49 -8.72
CA VAL A 175 -14.09 19.44 -7.30
C VAL A 175 -13.24 20.67 -7.00
N THR A 176 -13.63 21.45 -6.00
CA THR A 176 -12.95 22.71 -5.64
C THR A 176 -11.85 22.51 -4.59
N THR A 177 -10.86 23.40 -4.58
CA THR A 177 -9.77 23.41 -3.58
C THR A 177 -10.28 23.47 -2.14
N GLN A 178 -11.39 24.18 -1.90
CA GLN A 178 -12.00 24.30 -0.57
C GLN A 178 -12.63 22.98 -0.11
N GLU A 179 -13.25 22.22 -1.00
CA GLU A 179 -13.82 20.91 -0.67
C GLU A 179 -12.73 19.89 -0.32
N VAL A 180 -11.59 19.94 -1.04
CA VAL A 180 -10.41 19.11 -0.73
C VAL A 180 -9.84 19.47 0.64
N ALA A 181 -9.68 20.75 0.94
CA ALA A 181 -9.18 21.20 2.24
C ALA A 181 -10.07 20.70 3.38
N LYS A 182 -11.40 20.86 3.25
CA LYS A 182 -12.38 20.41 4.26
C LYS A 182 -12.39 18.88 4.45
N ALA A 183 -12.20 18.11 3.38
CA ALA A 183 -12.10 16.65 3.49
C ALA A 183 -10.85 16.23 4.29
N LEU A 184 -9.75 16.96 4.12
CA LEU A 184 -8.47 16.69 4.76
C LEU A 184 -8.35 17.24 6.20
N GLU A 185 -9.13 18.26 6.56
CA GLU A 185 -9.18 18.83 7.93
C GLU A 185 -9.48 17.79 9.01
N THR A 186 -10.22 16.72 8.65
CA THR A 186 -10.56 15.63 9.58
C THR A 186 -9.37 14.70 9.90
N CYS A 187 -8.20 14.91 9.29
CA CYS A 187 -7.06 13.99 9.35
C CYS A 187 -5.82 14.64 9.94
N SER A 188 -5.40 14.19 11.13
CA SER A 188 -4.23 14.74 11.84
C SER A 188 -2.91 14.65 11.05
N PHE A 189 -2.76 13.63 10.20
CA PHE A 189 -1.59 13.45 9.35
C PHE A 189 -1.65 14.17 7.99
N ALA A 190 -2.79 14.80 7.65
CA ALA A 190 -2.91 15.66 6.47
C ALA A 190 -2.39 17.08 6.70
N SER A 191 -2.04 17.44 7.95
CA SER A 191 -1.47 18.73 8.36
C SER A 191 -0.20 19.18 7.62
N ARG A 192 0.43 18.28 6.85
CA ARG A 192 1.62 18.54 6.03
C ARG A 192 1.30 18.86 4.56
N LEU A 193 0.03 18.82 4.15
CA LEU A 193 -0.41 19.24 2.83
C LEU A 193 -0.64 20.76 2.84
N THR A 194 -0.05 21.44 1.86
CA THR A 194 -0.14 22.89 1.69
C THR A 194 -1.34 23.27 0.82
N THR A 195 -1.72 24.54 0.78
CA THR A 195 -2.77 25.03 -0.13
C THR A 195 -2.47 24.69 -1.60
N GLY A 196 -1.20 24.75 -2.01
CA GLY A 196 -0.78 24.33 -3.34
C GLY A 196 -0.97 22.82 -3.58
N ASP A 197 -0.84 21.99 -2.54
CA ASP A 197 -1.16 20.57 -2.66
C ASP A 197 -2.67 20.34 -2.89
N HIS A 198 -3.52 21.11 -2.22
CA HIS A 198 -4.98 21.02 -2.40
C HIS A 198 -5.41 21.40 -3.82
N GLU A 199 -4.76 22.40 -4.43
CA GLU A 199 -5.03 22.81 -5.81
C GLU A 199 -4.67 21.71 -6.81
N VAL A 200 -3.50 21.09 -6.65
CA VAL A 200 -3.06 19.98 -7.51
C VAL A 200 -3.99 18.78 -7.39
N ILE A 201 -4.44 18.47 -6.16
CA ILE A 201 -5.41 17.39 -5.91
C ILE A 201 -6.77 17.69 -6.57
N ALA A 202 -7.27 18.92 -6.43
CA ALA A 202 -8.53 19.35 -7.05
C ALA A 202 -8.49 19.28 -8.58
N GLN A 203 -7.39 19.75 -9.19
CA GLN A 203 -7.17 19.64 -10.64
C GLN A 203 -7.12 18.17 -11.09
N ARG A 204 -6.42 17.31 -10.34
CA ARG A 204 -6.33 15.89 -10.67
C ARG A 204 -7.68 15.19 -10.58
N LEU A 205 -8.44 15.39 -9.50
CA LEU A 205 -9.79 14.84 -9.34
C LEU A 205 -10.70 15.26 -10.49
N SER A 206 -10.63 16.53 -10.88
CA SER A 206 -11.40 17.05 -12.01
C SER A 206 -10.97 16.42 -13.34
N SER A 207 -9.67 16.23 -13.58
CA SER A 207 -9.15 15.57 -14.78
C SER A 207 -9.56 14.10 -14.90
N LEU A 208 -9.63 13.40 -13.76
CA LEU A 208 -10.02 11.99 -13.69
C LEU A 208 -11.53 11.80 -13.52
N LYS A 209 -12.32 12.90 -13.47
CA LYS A 209 -13.77 12.88 -13.16
C LYS A 209 -14.10 12.13 -11.87
N MET A 210 -13.23 12.24 -10.87
CA MET A 210 -13.36 11.55 -9.58
C MET A 210 -14.11 12.42 -8.58
N PRO A 211 -15.05 11.84 -7.79
CA PRO A 211 -15.77 12.58 -6.77
C PRO A 211 -14.88 12.89 -5.56
N ILE A 212 -15.30 13.87 -4.75
CA ILE A 212 -14.59 14.24 -3.51
C ILE A 212 -14.46 13.08 -2.52
N ASP A 213 -15.38 12.10 -2.55
CA ASP A 213 -15.32 10.90 -1.71
C ASP A 213 -14.09 10.01 -1.97
N PHE A 214 -13.44 10.16 -3.12
CA PHE A 214 -12.14 9.53 -3.37
C PHE A 214 -11.07 10.00 -2.39
N VAL A 215 -11.10 11.28 -1.98
CA VAL A 215 -10.15 11.81 -1.00
C VAL A 215 -10.33 11.11 0.36
N ARG A 216 -11.58 10.87 0.76
CA ARG A 216 -11.92 10.13 1.99
C ARG A 216 -11.48 8.67 1.89
N TYR A 217 -11.71 8.04 0.73
CA TYR A 217 -11.23 6.68 0.48
C TYR A 217 -9.71 6.56 0.67
N CYS A 218 -8.92 7.48 0.12
CA CYS A 218 -7.46 7.48 0.30
C CYS A 218 -7.06 7.68 1.78
N VAL A 219 -7.78 8.54 2.50
CA VAL A 219 -7.59 8.72 3.95
C VAL A 219 -7.82 7.42 4.71
N ASP A 220 -8.92 6.72 4.44
CA ASP A 220 -9.29 5.51 5.17
C ASP A 220 -8.32 4.37 4.88
N ARG A 221 -7.93 4.19 3.62
CA ARG A 221 -6.85 3.26 3.24
C ARG A 221 -5.53 3.56 3.95
N THR A 222 -5.21 4.84 4.14
CA THR A 222 -4.01 5.23 4.89
C THR A 222 -4.09 4.82 6.37
N LYS A 223 -5.28 4.94 6.98
CA LYS A 223 -5.51 4.50 8.38
C LYS A 223 -5.44 2.98 8.51
N GLU A 224 -6.02 2.24 7.57
CA GLU A 224 -6.01 0.78 7.53
C GLU A 224 -4.59 0.23 7.37
N ALA A 225 -3.83 0.77 6.41
CA ALA A 225 -2.49 0.29 6.08
C ALA A 225 -1.45 0.58 7.18
N LYS A 226 -1.73 1.54 8.09
CA LYS A 226 -0.83 1.98 9.17
C LYS A 226 0.64 2.11 8.73
N PRO A 227 0.93 2.86 7.65
CA PRO A 227 2.29 2.97 7.13
C PRO A 227 3.18 3.77 8.09
N GLU A 228 4.50 3.55 8.03
CA GLU A 228 5.48 4.31 8.81
C GLU A 228 5.41 5.84 8.55
N SER A 229 4.93 6.24 7.37
CA SER A 229 4.68 7.64 7.02
C SER A 229 3.27 7.86 6.45
N PRO A 230 2.25 8.07 7.31
CA PRO A 230 0.86 8.24 6.88
C PRO A 230 0.65 9.43 5.94
N GLY A 231 1.28 10.57 6.22
CA GLY A 231 1.18 11.75 5.34
C GLY A 231 1.84 11.55 3.97
N GLY A 232 2.96 10.82 3.91
CA GLY A 232 3.62 10.50 2.65
C GLY A 232 2.83 9.50 1.80
N PHE A 233 2.24 8.51 2.46
CA PHE A 233 1.35 7.53 1.82
C PHE A 233 0.09 8.20 1.25
N LEU A 234 -0.59 9.01 2.07
CA LEU A 234 -1.79 9.75 1.64
C LEU A 234 -1.47 10.66 0.45
N ARG A 235 -0.34 11.38 0.50
CA ARG A 235 0.10 12.22 -0.62
C ARG A 235 0.33 11.37 -1.87
N SER A 236 1.05 10.26 -1.78
CA SER A 236 1.26 9.39 -2.95
C SER A 236 -0.03 8.82 -3.53
N ALA A 237 -1.00 8.46 -2.68
CA ALA A 237 -2.33 8.01 -3.11
C ALA A 237 -3.11 9.10 -3.86
N LEU A 238 -3.15 10.31 -3.29
CA LEU A 238 -3.89 11.44 -3.86
C LEU A 238 -3.23 12.02 -5.12
N TYR A 239 -1.91 11.89 -5.25
CA TYR A 239 -1.15 12.32 -6.43
C TYR A 239 -1.06 11.24 -7.52
N GLY A 240 -1.28 9.97 -7.18
CA GLY A 240 -1.15 8.85 -8.11
C GLY A 240 0.29 8.55 -8.47
N ASN A 241 1.19 8.67 -7.48
CA ASN A 241 2.58 8.27 -7.65
C ASN A 241 2.67 6.75 -7.91
N ALA A 242 3.82 6.29 -8.41
CA ALA A 242 4.06 4.87 -8.68
C ALA A 242 3.65 3.99 -7.48
N GLY A 243 2.82 2.99 -7.73
CA GLY A 243 2.19 2.13 -6.70
C GLY A 243 0.79 2.57 -6.25
N PHE A 244 0.28 3.70 -6.75
CA PHE A 244 -1.07 4.22 -6.48
C PHE A 244 -1.82 4.62 -7.76
N THR A 245 -1.31 4.21 -8.92
CA THR A 245 -1.91 4.52 -10.24
C THR A 245 -3.25 3.82 -10.44
N ASP A 246 -3.41 2.68 -9.78
CA ASP A 246 -4.62 1.85 -9.73
C ASP A 246 -5.64 2.36 -8.70
N TYR A 247 -5.29 3.26 -7.78
CA TYR A 247 -6.21 3.72 -6.73
C TYR A 247 -7.52 4.34 -7.25
N PRO A 248 -7.52 5.18 -8.30
CA PRO A 248 -8.78 5.67 -8.88
C PRO A 248 -9.66 4.54 -9.39
N GLN A 249 -9.06 3.55 -10.05
CA GLN A 249 -9.77 2.36 -10.53
C GLN A 249 -10.26 1.49 -9.37
N ALA A 250 -9.42 1.27 -8.35
CA ALA A 250 -9.78 0.53 -7.14
C ALA A 250 -10.87 1.22 -6.32
N TYR A 251 -10.96 2.56 -6.36
CA TYR A 251 -12.09 3.30 -5.81
C TYR A 251 -13.35 3.10 -6.66
N LEU A 252 -13.25 3.21 -7.98
CA LEU A 252 -14.39 2.98 -8.86
C LEU A 252 -14.92 1.56 -8.72
N GLU A 253 -14.03 0.57 -8.63
CA GLU A 253 -14.34 -0.81 -8.30
C GLU A 253 -14.95 -0.90 -6.91
N ALA A 254 -14.33 -0.36 -5.85
CA ALA A 254 -14.90 -0.34 -4.50
C ALA A 254 -16.23 0.44 -4.37
N SER A 255 -16.53 1.34 -5.32
CA SER A 255 -17.77 2.12 -5.36
C SER A 255 -18.86 1.47 -6.23
N THR A 256 -18.48 0.64 -7.20
CA THR A 256 -19.37 -0.13 -8.10
C THR A 256 -19.65 -1.52 -7.52
N THR A 257 -18.66 -2.15 -6.88
CA THR A 257 -18.87 -3.03 -5.74
C THR A 257 -19.27 -2.15 -4.55
N LYS A 258 -20.46 -1.55 -4.62
CA LYS A 258 -21.25 -1.52 -3.39
C LYS A 258 -21.10 -2.92 -2.80
N PRO A 259 -20.77 -3.06 -1.52
CA PRO A 259 -21.11 -4.29 -0.86
C PRO A 259 -22.58 -4.50 -1.25
N GLN A 260 -22.88 -5.61 -1.92
CA GLN A 260 -23.87 -6.41 -1.24
C GLN A 260 -23.28 -6.54 0.14
N THR A 261 -23.77 -5.72 1.04
CA THR A 261 -24.00 -6.19 2.38
C THR A 261 -24.62 -7.56 2.11
N SER A 262 -23.82 -8.62 2.21
CA SER A 262 -24.21 -9.65 3.13
C SER A 262 -24.41 -8.93 4.46
N SER A 263 -25.53 -8.20 4.57
CA SER A 263 -26.33 -8.37 5.75
C SER A 263 -26.63 -9.85 5.68
N ARG A 264 -25.73 -10.65 6.27
CA ARG A 264 -26.14 -11.86 6.94
C ARG A 264 -27.45 -11.44 7.61
N PRO A 265 -28.61 -11.94 7.15
CA PRO A 265 -29.89 -11.61 7.75
C PRO A 265 -29.70 -11.74 9.25
N ALA A 266 -30.15 -10.73 9.99
CA ALA A 266 -29.99 -10.72 11.44
C ALA A 266 -30.43 -12.09 11.98
N ALA A 267 -29.59 -12.71 12.83
CA ALA A 267 -29.93 -13.97 13.47
C ALA A 267 -31.37 -13.91 14.01
N PRO A 268 -32.11 -15.02 13.99
CA PRO A 268 -33.46 -15.04 14.54
C PRO A 268 -33.44 -14.39 15.93
N LYS A 269 -34.30 -13.39 16.12
CA LYS A 269 -34.27 -12.60 17.38
C LYS A 269 -34.81 -13.40 18.56
N LEU A 270 -35.64 -14.40 18.27
CA LEU A 270 -36.34 -15.23 19.24
C LEU A 270 -36.13 -16.69 18.87
N CYS A 271 -35.97 -17.53 19.88
CA CYS A 271 -35.96 -18.96 19.74
C CYS A 271 -37.27 -19.46 19.13
N GLU A 272 -37.21 -20.33 18.12
CA GLU A 272 -38.44 -20.88 17.52
C GLU A 272 -39.25 -21.73 18.52
N HIS A 273 -38.56 -22.42 19.45
CA HIS A 273 -39.14 -23.33 20.44
C HIS A 273 -39.76 -22.62 21.65
N CYS A 274 -39.03 -21.72 22.32
CA CYS A 274 -39.49 -21.09 23.56
C CYS A 274 -39.79 -19.59 23.44
N LYS A 275 -39.61 -19.00 22.25
CA LYS A 275 -39.79 -17.56 21.98
C LYS A 275 -38.89 -16.63 22.82
N THR A 276 -37.89 -17.16 23.50
CA THR A 276 -36.92 -16.38 24.30
C THR A 276 -35.87 -15.73 23.40
N PRO A 277 -35.42 -14.49 23.69
CA PRO A 277 -34.39 -13.82 22.89
C PRO A 277 -33.09 -14.60 22.80
N LEU A 278 -32.57 -14.77 21.59
CA LEU A 278 -31.31 -15.47 21.34
C LEU A 278 -30.12 -14.58 21.67
N LYS A 279 -29.07 -15.18 22.27
CA LYS A 279 -27.78 -14.52 22.50
C LYS A 279 -26.86 -14.84 21.35
N ILE A 280 -26.34 -13.80 20.70
CA ILE A 280 -25.37 -13.93 19.61
C ILE A 280 -23.97 -13.98 20.21
N ILE A 281 -23.25 -15.07 19.96
CA ILE A 281 -21.85 -15.25 20.35
C ILE A 281 -21.06 -15.48 19.07
N THR A 282 -20.26 -14.50 18.67
CA THR A 282 -19.44 -14.55 17.44
C THR A 282 -20.30 -14.86 16.21
N ASP A 283 -20.32 -16.13 15.76
CA ASP A 283 -21.02 -16.59 14.57
C ASP A 283 -22.20 -17.56 14.84
N GLU A 284 -22.59 -17.73 16.11
CA GLU A 284 -23.70 -18.62 16.50
C GLU A 284 -24.72 -17.86 17.36
N ALA A 285 -26.00 -18.17 17.18
CA ALA A 285 -27.07 -17.64 18.04
C ALA A 285 -27.57 -18.76 18.94
N VAL A 286 -27.49 -18.59 20.26
CA VAL A 286 -27.83 -19.63 21.24
C VAL A 286 -28.98 -19.18 22.13
N CYS A 287 -29.94 -20.08 22.35
CA CYS A 287 -31.01 -19.85 23.30
C CYS A 287 -30.53 -20.12 24.73
N PRO A 288 -30.58 -19.12 25.62
CA PRO A 288 -30.12 -19.29 27.00
C PRO A 288 -31.03 -20.19 27.85
N GLU A 289 -32.26 -20.47 27.41
CA GLU A 289 -33.22 -21.27 28.19
C GLU A 289 -33.34 -22.72 27.74
N CYS A 290 -33.34 -22.99 26.43
CA CYS A 290 -33.45 -24.35 25.91
C CYS A 290 -32.15 -24.91 25.31
N GLY A 291 -31.09 -24.09 25.21
CA GLY A 291 -29.79 -24.51 24.69
C GLY A 291 -29.75 -24.77 23.18
N ALA A 292 -30.85 -24.54 22.45
CA ALA A 292 -30.85 -24.63 21.00
C ALA A 292 -29.92 -23.57 20.39
N ALA A 293 -29.15 -23.96 19.38
CA ALA A 293 -28.25 -23.07 18.67
C ALA A 293 -28.61 -23.00 17.18
N TRP A 294 -28.33 -21.85 16.58
CA TRP A 294 -28.46 -21.61 15.15
C TRP A 294 -27.10 -21.17 14.61
N TYR A 295 -26.69 -21.76 13.50
CA TYR A 295 -25.52 -21.35 12.73
C TYR A 295 -25.94 -20.81 11.37
N TRP A 296 -25.04 -20.06 10.73
CA TRP A 296 -25.26 -19.58 9.37
C TRP A 296 -24.61 -20.53 8.40
N ASP A 297 -25.43 -21.10 7.51
CA ASP A 297 -24.95 -21.90 6.40
C ASP A 297 -24.62 -20.97 5.22
N GLU A 298 -23.35 -20.94 4.80
CA GLU A 298 -22.89 -20.12 3.69
C GLU A 298 -23.32 -20.66 2.32
N ASP A 299 -23.48 -21.98 2.19
CA ASP A 299 -23.87 -22.65 0.94
C ASP A 299 -25.35 -22.42 0.63
N TRP A 300 -26.19 -22.36 1.68
CA TRP A 300 -27.64 -22.16 1.55
C TRP A 300 -28.12 -20.73 1.88
N GLN A 301 -27.23 -19.87 2.38
CA GLN A 301 -27.52 -18.50 2.81
C GLN A 301 -28.72 -18.41 3.77
N SER A 302 -28.80 -19.32 4.74
CA SER A 302 -29.87 -19.38 5.74
C SER A 302 -29.35 -19.72 7.15
N TRP A 303 -30.12 -19.35 8.18
CA TRP A 303 -29.86 -19.80 9.55
C TRP A 303 -30.46 -21.18 9.76
N GLU A 304 -29.63 -22.16 10.10
CA GLU A 304 -30.06 -23.53 10.38
C GLU A 304 -29.94 -23.84 11.86
N GLN A 305 -30.89 -24.62 12.39
CA GLN A 305 -30.85 -25.06 13.78
C GLN A 305 -29.89 -26.25 13.90
N SER A 306 -28.92 -26.18 14.81
CA SER A 306 -28.06 -27.33 15.10
C SER A 306 -28.89 -28.46 15.72
N GLU A 307 -28.77 -29.67 15.17
CA GLU A 307 -29.40 -30.87 15.74
C GLU A 307 -28.74 -31.31 17.06
N GLU A 308 -27.54 -30.81 17.34
CA GLU A 308 -26.85 -31.01 18.61
C GLU A 308 -27.48 -30.12 19.69
N THR A 309 -28.23 -30.74 20.60
CA THR A 309 -28.64 -30.08 21.84
C THR A 309 -27.43 -29.96 22.74
N TRP A 310 -26.98 -28.73 23.01
CA TRP A 310 -25.93 -28.45 23.99
C TRP A 310 -26.44 -28.80 25.40
N GLN A 311 -26.31 -30.08 25.78
CA GLN A 311 -26.59 -30.55 27.13
C GLN A 311 -25.44 -30.14 28.05
N GLY A 312 -25.61 -29.01 28.73
CA GLY A 312 -24.74 -28.60 29.83
C GLY A 312 -24.42 -27.12 29.84
N PHE A 313 -25.43 -26.26 29.97
CA PHE A 313 -25.22 -24.85 30.25
C PHE A 313 -25.60 -24.53 31.69
N ASP A 314 -24.62 -24.61 32.60
CA ASP A 314 -24.68 -23.92 33.88
C ASP A 314 -24.06 -22.54 33.68
N ALA A 315 -24.89 -21.49 33.74
CA ALA A 315 -24.60 -20.18 33.16
C ALA A 315 -23.40 -19.43 33.76
N GLY A 316 -22.86 -19.90 34.90
CA GLY A 316 -21.67 -19.33 35.54
C GLY A 316 -20.33 -19.90 35.02
N ALA A 317 -20.26 -21.21 34.73
CA ALA A 317 -18.98 -21.88 34.50
C ALA A 317 -18.45 -21.72 33.06
N GLY A 318 -19.35 -21.56 32.08
CA GLY A 318 -18.97 -21.44 30.66
C GLY A 318 -18.21 -20.16 30.32
N LEU A 319 -18.52 -19.05 30.99
CA LEU A 319 -17.86 -17.76 30.79
C LEU A 319 -16.40 -17.78 31.27
N ASP A 320 -16.11 -18.47 32.38
CA ASP A 320 -14.75 -18.56 32.93
C ASP A 320 -13.87 -19.54 32.12
N ALA A 321 -14.43 -20.64 31.62
CA ALA A 321 -13.73 -21.57 30.73
C ALA A 321 -13.37 -20.94 29.36
N LEU A 322 -14.23 -20.07 28.83
CA LEU A 322 -13.98 -19.35 27.57
C LEU A 322 -12.99 -18.19 27.73
N ARG A 323 -12.96 -17.53 28.90
CA ARG A 323 -11.95 -16.50 29.21
C ARG A 323 -10.55 -17.09 29.33
N ALA A 324 -10.43 -18.32 29.83
CA ALA A 324 -9.17 -19.06 29.88
C ALA A 324 -8.62 -19.38 28.48
N LYS A 325 -9.48 -19.84 27.54
CA LYS A 325 -9.07 -20.10 26.15
C LYS A 325 -8.68 -18.84 25.36
N ALA A 326 -9.31 -17.69 25.65
CA ALA A 326 -8.92 -16.41 25.06
C ALA A 326 -7.60 -15.84 25.62
N GLY A 327 -7.16 -16.29 26.80
CA GLY A 327 -5.88 -15.94 27.41
C GLY A 327 -4.69 -16.69 26.82
N GLU A 328 -4.87 -17.95 26.45
CA GLU A 328 -3.81 -18.80 25.88
C GLU A 328 -3.46 -18.43 24.42
N GLN A 329 -4.38 -17.84 23.65
CA GLN A 329 -4.10 -17.36 22.28
C GLN A 329 -3.29 -16.05 22.21
N LYS A 330 -2.88 -15.46 23.36
CA LYS A 330 -2.07 -14.22 23.41
C LYS A 330 -0.60 -14.43 23.81
N GLN A 331 -0.12 -15.67 23.97
CA GLN A 331 1.32 -15.93 24.07
C GLN A 331 1.89 -16.39 22.72
N SER A 332 2.85 -15.60 22.24
CA SER A 332 3.56 -15.69 20.95
C SER A 332 4.23 -17.06 20.71
N PRO A 333 4.33 -17.54 19.46
CA PRO A 333 5.21 -18.65 19.12
C PRO A 333 6.60 -18.09 18.83
N ASP A 334 7.48 -18.06 19.83
CA ASP A 334 8.91 -18.06 19.53
C ASP A 334 9.70 -18.76 20.64
N LYS A 335 10.59 -19.66 20.21
CA LYS A 335 11.45 -20.59 20.97
C LYS A 335 10.79 -21.88 21.45
N GLN A 336 10.94 -22.96 20.67
CA GLN A 336 11.75 -24.14 21.05
C GLN A 336 11.60 -25.30 20.05
N ALA A 337 12.66 -25.53 19.28
CA ALA A 337 13.11 -26.84 18.81
C ALA A 337 14.60 -26.59 18.45
N VAL A 338 15.61 -27.28 18.96
CA VAL A 338 15.77 -28.71 19.18
C VAL A 338 16.87 -28.92 20.22
N LYS A 339 16.60 -29.70 21.26
CA LYS A 339 17.61 -30.56 21.91
C LYS A 339 16.92 -31.84 22.36
N GLN A 340 17.18 -32.92 21.63
CA GLN A 340 17.24 -34.33 22.00
C GLN A 340 17.47 -35.05 20.66
N THR A 341 18.60 -35.70 20.40
CA THR A 341 19.14 -36.85 21.13
C THR A 341 20.65 -37.02 20.91
N ALA A 342 21.39 -37.20 22.00
CA ALA A 342 22.48 -38.16 22.23
C ALA A 342 23.04 -37.90 23.65
#